data_AF-A0A1I4GRL7-F1
#
_entry.id   AF-A0A1I4GRL7-F1
#
_cell.length_a   1.000
_cell.length_b   1.000
_cell.length_c   1.000
_cell.angle_alpha   90.00
_cell.angle_beta   90.00
_cell.angle_gamma   90.00
#
_symmetry.space_group_name_H-M   'P 1'
#
loop_
_entity.id
_entity.type
_entity.pdbx_description
1 polymer ?
#
loop_
_entity_poly.entity_id
_entity_poly.type
_entity_poly.pdbx_seq_one_letter_code
_entity_poly.pdbx_strand_id
1 'polypeptide(L)'
;MKQFGGSQFFMTGKVAMAHYGRYMVPAFRKANFDWDVQEQPFGPSGKRGVPFGLAAISAAKNTEYPKAAYKFIKYFSSPKAVAVLNELGSSMPVLKSLTEKPEFKNPELAPQNQQAMIAEIKYSHLIPSPPGNSEIINASTSVLDKLLVTNDLTPQEAADEIAKQIDNILKNN
;
A
#
# COMPACT_ATOMS: atom_id res chain seq x y z
N MET A 1 -27.43 -1.09 -11.84
CA MET A 1 -26.91 -1.04 -10.46
C MET A 1 -25.72 -0.08 -10.43
N LYS A 2 -25.62 0.85 -9.47
CA LYS A 2 -24.39 1.64 -9.27
C LYS A 2 -23.30 0.70 -8.77
N GLN A 3 -22.22 0.54 -9.54
CA GLN A 3 -21.06 -0.23 -9.13
C GLN A 3 -20.33 0.54 -8.02
N PHE A 4 -20.27 -0.06 -6.84
CA PHE A 4 -19.49 0.47 -5.73
C PHE A 4 -18.07 -0.10 -5.83
N GLY A 5 -17.05 0.75 -5.80
CA GLY A 5 -15.67 0.30 -5.54
C GLY A 5 -15.56 -0.24 -4.11
N GLY A 6 -14.63 -1.16 -3.85
CA GLY A 6 -14.53 -1.85 -2.55
C GLY A 6 -14.51 -0.93 -1.32
N SER A 7 -13.88 0.25 -1.44
CA SER A 7 -13.78 1.25 -0.37
C SER A 7 -15.13 1.90 -0.05
N GLN A 8 -16.00 2.03 -1.04
CA GLN A 8 -17.31 2.66 -0.90
C GLN A 8 -18.27 1.78 -0.10
N PHE A 9 -18.11 0.45 -0.16
CA PHE A 9 -18.86 -0.45 0.73
C PHE A 9 -18.55 -0.18 2.20
N PHE A 10 -17.27 0.01 2.53
CA PHE A 10 -16.88 0.36 3.90
C PHE A 10 -17.41 1.73 4.28
N MET A 11 -17.14 2.77 3.47
CA MET A 11 -17.59 4.14 3.77
C MET A 11 -19.12 4.30 3.91
N THR A 12 -19.90 3.42 3.30
CA THR A 12 -21.37 3.42 3.42
C THR A 12 -21.90 2.53 4.55
N GLY A 13 -21.02 1.94 5.36
CA GLY A 13 -21.39 1.05 6.47
C GLY A 13 -21.97 -0.30 6.02
N LYS A 14 -21.76 -0.69 4.75
CA LYS A 14 -22.29 -1.95 4.20
C LYS A 14 -21.42 -3.17 4.51
N VAL A 15 -20.18 -2.95 4.93
CA VAL A 15 -19.26 -4.00 5.39
C VAL A 15 -18.61 -3.58 6.70
N ALA A 16 -18.40 -4.55 7.59
CA ALA A 16 -17.83 -4.31 8.93
C ALA A 16 -16.31 -4.12 8.90
N MET A 17 -15.60 -4.78 7.97
CA MET A 17 -14.14 -4.68 7.83
C MET A 17 -13.77 -4.52 6.36
N ALA A 18 -12.66 -3.83 6.11
CA ALA A 18 -12.09 -3.64 4.78
C ALA A 18 -10.57 -3.67 4.83
N HIS A 19 -9.94 -4.22 3.77
CA HIS A 19 -8.49 -4.33 3.67
C HIS A 19 -7.93 -3.21 2.79
N TYR A 20 -7.29 -2.22 3.41
CA TYR A 20 -6.70 -1.07 2.73
C TYR A 20 -5.45 -0.56 3.48
N GLY A 21 -4.56 0.13 2.77
CA GLY A 21 -3.41 0.81 3.36
C GLY A 21 -3.75 2.20 3.88
N ARG A 22 -2.77 2.84 4.56
CA ARG A 22 -2.93 4.19 5.17
C ARG A 22 -3.36 5.27 4.18
N TYR A 23 -3.10 5.10 2.88
CA TYR A 23 -3.54 6.02 1.84
C TYR A 23 -5.06 6.24 1.82
N MET A 24 -5.86 5.29 2.33
CA MET A 24 -7.32 5.42 2.43
C MET A 24 -7.81 6.16 3.68
N VAL A 25 -6.97 6.37 4.69
CA VAL A 25 -7.38 7.00 5.96
C VAL A 25 -8.07 8.35 5.75
N PRO A 26 -7.53 9.29 4.93
CA PRO A 26 -8.22 10.56 4.68
C PRO A 26 -9.62 10.40 4.05
N ALA A 27 -9.83 9.36 3.23
CA ALA A 27 -11.14 9.07 2.67
C ALA A 27 -12.09 8.46 3.70
N PHE A 28 -11.61 7.51 4.52
CA PHE A 28 -12.40 6.84 5.55
C PHE A 28 -12.79 7.77 6.71
N ARG A 29 -12.02 8.83 6.97
CA ARG A 29 -12.42 9.90 7.91
C ARG A 29 -13.72 10.63 7.50
N LYS A 30 -14.19 10.43 6.26
CA LYS A 30 -15.49 10.96 5.78
C LYS A 30 -16.66 9.99 6.01
N ALA A 31 -16.42 8.81 6.57
CA ALA A 31 -17.48 7.89 6.95
C ALA A 31 -18.27 8.46 8.14
N ASN A 32 -19.57 8.16 8.21
CA ASN A 32 -20.48 8.67 9.25
C ASN A 32 -20.64 7.68 10.41
N PHE A 33 -19.64 6.86 10.69
CA PHE A 33 -19.63 5.89 11.77
C PHE A 33 -18.23 5.78 12.36
N ASP A 34 -18.14 5.31 13.60
CA ASP A 34 -16.86 5.11 14.28
C ASP A 34 -16.11 3.91 13.71
N TRP A 35 -14.83 4.09 13.44
CA TRP A 35 -13.97 3.04 12.91
C TRP A 35 -12.55 3.16 13.42
N ASP A 36 -11.84 2.05 13.36
CA ASP A 36 -10.43 1.96 13.73
C ASP A 36 -9.70 0.96 12.82
N VAL A 37 -8.40 0.78 13.03
CA VAL A 37 -7.60 -0.23 12.33
C VAL A 37 -7.05 -1.30 13.27
N GLN A 38 -6.76 -2.45 12.71
CA GLN A 38 -6.10 -3.57 13.36
C GLN A 38 -5.09 -4.20 12.42
N GLU A 39 -4.16 -4.96 13.00
CA GLU A 39 -3.23 -5.79 12.25
C GLU A 39 -3.97 -6.84 11.41
N GLN A 40 -3.45 -7.16 10.21
CA GLN A 40 -4.00 -8.25 9.40
C GLN A 40 -4.11 -9.57 10.18
N PRO A 41 -5.19 -10.34 10.00
CA PRO A 41 -5.36 -11.62 10.68
C PRO A 41 -4.31 -12.64 10.25
N PHE A 42 -4.08 -13.66 11.08
CA PHE A 42 -3.29 -14.82 10.69
C PHE A 42 -3.97 -15.57 9.55
N GLY A 43 -3.21 -15.95 8.52
CA GLY A 43 -3.68 -16.89 7.52
C GLY A 43 -3.75 -18.31 8.08
N PRO A 44 -4.34 -19.27 7.33
CA PRO A 44 -4.54 -20.65 7.78
C PRO A 44 -3.26 -21.39 8.22
N SER A 45 -2.10 -20.97 7.72
CA SER A 45 -0.79 -21.52 8.10
C SER A 45 -0.22 -20.95 9.40
N GLY A 46 -0.98 -20.09 10.10
CA GLY A 46 -0.52 -19.39 11.30
C GLY A 46 0.47 -18.26 11.02
N LYS A 47 0.66 -17.87 9.75
CA LYS A 47 1.55 -16.79 9.33
C LYS A 47 0.77 -15.53 8.95
N ARG A 48 1.40 -14.37 9.11
CA ARG A 48 0.95 -13.07 8.59
C ARG A 48 2.00 -12.53 7.64
N GLY A 49 1.54 -11.79 6.63
CA GLY A 49 2.38 -11.08 5.69
C GLY A 49 1.59 -9.92 5.10
N VAL A 50 2.22 -8.75 4.99
CA VAL A 50 1.60 -7.59 4.34
C VAL A 50 2.55 -7.01 3.29
N PRO A 51 2.04 -6.52 2.15
CA PRO A 51 2.86 -5.83 1.18
C PRO A 51 3.31 -4.47 1.74
N PHE A 52 4.60 -4.16 1.61
CA PHE A 52 5.18 -2.87 1.97
C PHE A 52 5.58 -2.12 0.70
N GLY A 53 4.90 -1.00 0.44
CA GLY A 53 5.24 -0.08 -0.63
C GLY A 53 6.11 1.07 -0.11
N LEU A 54 7.11 1.47 -0.89
CA LEU A 54 7.94 2.64 -0.61
C LEU A 54 7.71 3.71 -1.68
N ALA A 55 7.33 4.91 -1.26
CA ALA A 55 7.35 6.09 -2.10
C ALA A 55 8.67 6.84 -1.89
N ALA A 56 9.43 7.05 -2.96
CA ALA A 56 10.67 7.81 -2.94
C ALA A 56 10.64 8.90 -4.01
N ILE A 57 11.33 10.01 -3.73
CA ILE A 57 11.57 11.05 -4.73
C ILE A 57 12.93 10.83 -5.39
N SER A 58 12.96 10.96 -6.71
CA SER A 58 14.16 10.73 -7.53
C SER A 58 14.39 11.90 -8.48
N ALA A 59 15.64 12.12 -8.88
CA ALA A 59 15.99 13.06 -9.93
C ALA A 59 16.17 12.31 -11.26
N ALA A 60 15.76 12.94 -12.37
CA ALA A 60 16.06 12.42 -13.70
C ALA A 60 17.59 12.35 -13.90
N LYS A 61 18.09 11.23 -14.43
CA LYS A 61 19.52 11.00 -14.64
C LYS A 61 20.20 12.12 -15.46
N ASN A 62 19.49 12.65 -16.45
CA ASN A 62 19.99 13.65 -17.39
C ASN A 62 19.44 15.06 -17.10
N THR A 63 19.07 15.36 -15.85
CA THR A 63 18.62 16.71 -15.49
C THR A 63 19.71 17.75 -15.75
N GLU A 64 19.31 18.91 -16.29
CA GLU A 64 20.21 20.07 -16.46
C GLU A 64 20.57 20.74 -15.12
N TYR A 65 19.86 20.40 -14.04
CA TYR A 65 20.00 21.05 -12.73
C TYR A 65 20.37 20.07 -11.58
N PRO A 66 21.45 19.28 -11.69
CA PRO A 66 21.76 18.21 -10.73
C PRO A 66 21.96 18.73 -9.30
N LYS A 67 22.59 19.90 -9.13
CA LYS A 67 22.80 20.51 -7.81
C LYS A 67 21.49 20.97 -7.16
N ALA A 68 20.57 21.52 -7.94
CA ALA A 68 19.27 21.96 -7.43
C ALA A 68 18.39 20.76 -7.07
N ALA A 69 18.35 19.75 -7.94
CA ALA A 69 17.63 18.50 -7.70
C ALA A 69 18.12 17.81 -6.41
N TYR A 70 19.45 17.71 -6.22
CA TYR A 70 20.02 17.15 -4.99
C TYR A 70 19.62 17.95 -3.74
N LYS A 71 19.71 19.28 -3.78
CA LYS A 71 19.28 20.15 -2.67
C LYS A 71 17.80 19.95 -2.33
N PHE A 72 16.95 19.84 -3.36
CA PHE A 72 15.53 19.61 -3.17
C PHE A 72 15.24 18.24 -2.55
N ILE A 73 15.83 17.16 -3.06
CA ILE A 73 15.68 15.81 -2.50
C ILE A 73 16.13 15.79 -1.03
N LYS A 74 17.27 16.43 -0.70
CA LYS A 74 17.74 16.53 0.69
C LYS A 74 16.75 17.27 1.59
N TYR A 75 16.17 18.37 1.10
CA TYR A 75 15.14 19.11 1.83
C TYR A 75 13.86 18.30 2.00
N PHE A 76 13.38 17.64 0.94
CA PHE A 76 12.15 16.84 0.94
C PHE A 76 12.22 15.66 1.92
N SER A 77 13.41 15.08 2.10
CA SER A 77 13.66 14.02 3.08
C SER A 77 14.02 14.54 4.48
N SER A 78 14.00 15.85 4.72
CA SER A 78 14.31 16.42 6.04
C SER A 78 13.20 16.17 7.06
N PRO A 79 13.50 16.15 8.38
CA PRO A 79 12.47 16.00 9.41
C PRO A 79 11.32 17.00 9.30
N LYS A 80 11.62 18.23 8.87
CA LYS A 80 10.61 19.28 8.65
C LYS A 80 9.65 18.90 7.54
N ALA A 81 10.16 18.52 6.37
CA ALA A 81 9.33 18.16 5.23
C ALA A 81 8.51 16.87 5.50
N VAL A 82 9.12 15.86 6.12
CA VAL A 82 8.42 14.62 6.49
C VAL A 82 7.33 14.89 7.54
N ALA A 83 7.54 15.82 8.48
CA ALA A 83 6.50 16.20 9.44
C ALA A 83 5.29 16.83 8.73
N VAL A 84 5.50 17.76 7.78
CA VAL A 84 4.43 18.36 6.99
C VAL A 84 3.66 17.30 6.18
N LEU A 85 4.36 16.34 5.57
CA LEU A 85 3.72 15.24 4.85
C LEU A 85 2.90 14.34 5.78
N ASN A 86 3.34 14.13 7.02
CA ASN A 86 2.62 13.33 8.01
C ASN A 86 1.29 13.98 8.43
N GLU A 87 1.21 15.31 8.45
CA GLU A 87 -0.05 16.05 8.75
C GLU A 87 -1.15 15.74 7.73
N LEU A 88 -0.80 15.40 6.48
CA LEU A 88 -1.77 14.97 5.46
C LEU A 88 -2.43 13.62 5.79
N GLY A 89 -1.80 12.81 6.65
CA GLY A 89 -2.36 11.56 7.18
C GLY A 89 -2.44 10.39 6.18
N SER A 90 -1.98 10.55 4.94
CA SER A 90 -2.08 9.54 3.88
C SER A 90 -0.91 8.56 3.83
N SER A 91 0.20 8.83 4.52
CA SER A 91 1.41 7.99 4.46
C SER A 91 2.12 7.90 5.80
N MET A 92 2.64 6.72 6.12
CA MET A 92 3.42 6.50 7.35
C MET A 92 4.73 7.28 7.27
N PRO A 93 5.15 7.97 8.35
CA PRO A 93 6.41 8.69 8.32
C PRO A 93 7.58 7.69 8.26
N VAL A 94 8.53 7.96 7.37
CA VAL A 94 9.75 7.13 7.21
C VAL A 94 10.74 7.29 8.37
N LEU A 95 10.58 8.36 9.17
CA LEU A 95 11.41 8.63 10.35
C LEU A 95 10.73 8.07 11.60
N LYS A 96 11.36 7.09 12.26
CA LYS A 96 10.88 6.51 13.52
C LYS A 96 10.60 7.55 14.60
N SER A 97 11.41 8.61 14.68
CA SER A 97 11.22 9.68 15.66
C SER A 97 9.90 10.43 15.49
N LEU A 98 9.23 10.34 14.32
CA LEU A 98 7.92 10.95 14.10
C LEU A 98 6.76 10.03 14.51
N THR A 99 6.96 8.71 14.59
CA THR A 99 5.91 7.77 15.01
C THR A 99 5.67 7.81 16.52
N GLU A 100 6.61 8.37 17.28
CA GLU A 100 6.50 8.53 18.73
C GLU A 100 5.78 9.82 19.14
N LYS A 101 5.62 10.77 18.20
CA LYS A 101 5.08 12.10 18.50
C LYS A 101 3.55 12.09 18.70
N PRO A 102 3.00 13.04 19.47
CA PRO A 102 1.57 13.15 19.71
C PRO A 102 0.73 13.26 18.44
N GLU A 103 1.24 13.94 17.40
CA GLU A 103 0.50 14.13 16.14
C GLU A 103 0.29 12.81 15.39
N PHE A 104 1.20 11.85 15.54
CA PHE A 104 1.05 10.51 14.98
C PHE A 104 0.08 9.65 15.79
N LYS A 105 0.10 9.74 17.12
CA LYS A 105 -0.80 8.97 17.99
C LYS A 105 -2.22 9.54 18.07
N ASN A 106 -2.42 10.76 17.59
CA ASN A 106 -3.58 11.62 17.79
C ASN A 106 -4.89 10.84 18.10
N PRO A 107 -5.31 10.75 19.38
CA PRO A 107 -6.47 9.96 19.78
C PRO A 107 -7.81 10.59 19.37
N GLU A 108 -7.79 11.86 18.98
CA GLU A 108 -8.97 12.63 18.54
C GLU A 108 -9.31 12.39 17.06
N LEU A 109 -8.46 11.67 16.31
CA LEU A 109 -8.64 11.42 14.88
C LEU A 109 -8.54 9.93 14.57
N ALA A 110 -9.58 9.40 13.91
CA ALA A 110 -9.53 8.04 13.39
C ALA A 110 -8.38 7.86 12.37
N PRO A 111 -7.73 6.68 12.33
CA PRO A 111 -7.86 5.62 13.33
C PRO A 111 -7.08 5.94 14.60
N GLN A 112 -7.61 5.53 15.75
CA GLN A 112 -6.96 5.68 17.05
C GLN A 112 -5.80 4.71 17.21
N ASN A 113 -5.94 3.49 16.70
CA ASN A 113 -4.91 2.45 16.75
C ASN A 113 -3.89 2.56 15.59
N GLN A 114 -3.31 3.74 15.37
CA GLN A 114 -2.28 3.92 14.32
C GLN A 114 -1.05 3.00 14.51
N GLN A 115 -0.82 2.54 15.76
CA GLN A 115 0.30 1.67 16.08
C GLN A 115 0.15 0.25 15.50
N ALA A 116 -1.06 -0.20 15.17
CA ALA A 116 -1.25 -1.44 14.42
C ALA A 116 -0.53 -1.40 13.07
N MET A 117 -0.56 -0.27 12.36
CA MET A 117 0.15 -0.12 11.09
C MET A 117 1.68 -0.16 11.27
N ILE A 118 2.20 0.28 12.42
CA ILE A 118 3.63 0.14 12.77
C ILE A 118 3.96 -1.32 13.10
N ALA A 119 3.08 -2.01 13.83
CA ALA A 119 3.28 -3.41 14.19
C ALA A 119 3.39 -4.31 12.95
N GLU A 120 2.59 -4.02 11.92
CA GLU A 120 2.60 -4.71 10.63
C GLU A 120 3.95 -4.69 9.92
N ILE A 121 4.79 -3.67 10.14
CA ILE A 121 6.12 -3.56 9.51
C ILE A 121 7.00 -4.77 9.83
N LYS A 122 6.85 -5.37 11.02
CA LYS A 122 7.66 -6.52 11.49
C LYS A 122 7.56 -7.76 10.61
N TYR A 123 6.44 -7.92 9.91
CA TYR A 123 6.16 -9.05 9.02
C TYR A 123 5.78 -8.56 7.61
N SER A 124 6.18 -7.35 7.27
CA SER A 124 5.95 -6.78 5.97
C SER A 124 6.99 -7.23 4.96
N HIS A 125 6.58 -7.34 3.70
CA HIS A 125 7.45 -7.72 2.59
C HIS A 125 7.44 -6.60 1.55
N LEU A 126 8.63 -6.11 1.19
CA LEU A 126 8.76 -5.11 0.13
C LEU A 126 8.16 -5.66 -1.16
N ILE A 127 7.30 -4.88 -1.81
CA ILE A 127 6.78 -5.22 -3.12
C ILE A 127 7.95 -5.19 -4.11
N PRO A 128 8.32 -6.32 -4.76
CA PRO A 128 9.37 -6.31 -5.76
C PRO A 128 8.92 -5.49 -6.98
N SER A 129 9.88 -4.82 -7.64
CA SER A 129 9.63 -4.05 -8.87
C SER A 129 10.72 -4.36 -9.89
N PRO A 130 10.72 -5.57 -10.48
CA PRO A 130 11.71 -5.97 -11.48
C PRO A 130 11.51 -5.23 -12.83
N PRO A 131 12.45 -5.33 -13.77
CA PRO A 131 12.18 -5.00 -15.18
C PRO A 131 10.91 -5.72 -15.68
N GLY A 132 10.10 -5.03 -16.47
CA GLY A 132 8.82 -5.56 -16.93
C GLY A 132 7.72 -5.64 -15.85
N ASN A 133 7.84 -4.93 -14.72
CA ASN A 133 6.87 -5.01 -13.62
C ASN A 133 5.43 -4.69 -14.04
N SER A 134 5.23 -3.73 -14.94
CA SER A 134 3.90 -3.38 -15.44
C SER A 134 3.26 -4.54 -16.22
N GLU A 135 4.06 -5.20 -17.06
CA GLU A 135 3.69 -6.39 -17.81
C GLU A 135 3.36 -7.55 -16.87
N ILE A 136 4.18 -7.76 -15.82
CA ILE A 136 3.95 -8.77 -14.78
C ILE A 136 2.62 -8.54 -14.07
N ILE A 137 2.33 -7.31 -13.65
CA ILE A 137 1.08 -6.98 -12.95
C ILE A 137 -0.13 -7.23 -13.87
N ASN A 138 -0.06 -6.79 -15.12
CA ASN A 138 -1.16 -6.94 -16.08
C ASN A 138 -1.43 -8.42 -16.41
N ALA A 139 -0.37 -9.18 -16.68
CA ALA A 139 -0.43 -10.62 -16.90
C ALA A 139 -1.06 -11.34 -15.71
N SER A 140 -0.56 -11.08 -14.50
CA SER A 140 -1.05 -11.70 -13.27
C SER A 140 -2.52 -11.36 -13.01
N THR A 141 -2.90 -10.09 -13.18
CA THR A 141 -4.29 -9.64 -12.95
C THR A 141 -5.26 -10.33 -13.89
N SER A 142 -4.92 -10.47 -15.18
CA SER A 142 -5.76 -11.16 -16.16
C SER A 142 -6.01 -12.63 -15.80
N VAL A 143 -4.99 -13.32 -15.28
CA VAL A 143 -5.15 -14.71 -14.81
C VAL A 143 -5.96 -14.78 -13.51
N LEU A 144 -5.74 -13.84 -12.59
CA LEU A 144 -6.52 -13.75 -11.35
C LEU A 144 -8.00 -13.47 -11.60
N ASP A 145 -8.35 -12.67 -12.61
CA ASP A 145 -9.75 -12.44 -13.00
C ASP A 145 -10.42 -13.75 -13.45
N LYS A 146 -9.69 -14.59 -14.20
CA LYS A 146 -10.19 -15.92 -14.61
C LYS A 146 -10.44 -16.85 -13.42
N LEU A 147 -9.61 -16.74 -12.37
CA LEU A 147 -9.79 -17.51 -11.14
C LEU A 147 -10.93 -16.95 -10.27
N LEU A 148 -10.92 -15.65 -10.00
CA LEU A 148 -11.73 -15.03 -8.94
C LEU A 148 -13.09 -14.53 -9.43
N VAL A 149 -13.22 -14.19 -10.72
CA VAL A 149 -14.43 -13.57 -11.28
C VAL A 149 -15.21 -14.57 -12.12
N THR A 150 -14.54 -15.23 -13.07
CA THR A 150 -15.22 -16.16 -13.99
C THR A 150 -15.19 -17.61 -13.50
N ASN A 151 -14.26 -17.93 -12.58
CA ASN A 151 -14.03 -19.29 -12.07
C ASN A 151 -13.68 -20.29 -13.20
N ASP A 152 -13.01 -19.79 -14.26
CA ASP A 152 -12.57 -20.57 -15.42
C ASP A 152 -11.32 -21.42 -15.13
N LEU A 153 -10.56 -21.06 -14.10
CA LEU A 153 -9.32 -21.75 -13.70
C LEU A 153 -9.41 -22.22 -12.26
N THR A 154 -8.79 -23.36 -11.98
CA THR A 154 -8.48 -23.77 -10.61
C THR A 154 -7.33 -22.93 -10.04
N PRO A 155 -7.16 -22.87 -8.69
CA PRO A 155 -6.02 -22.17 -8.09
C PRO A 155 -4.66 -22.66 -8.58
N GLN A 156 -4.52 -23.97 -8.84
CA GLN A 156 -3.26 -24.54 -9.33
C GLN A 156 -2.97 -24.10 -10.77
N GLU A 157 -3.96 -24.18 -11.67
CA GLU A 157 -3.80 -23.75 -13.06
C GLU A 157 -3.50 -22.26 -13.17
N ALA A 158 -4.16 -21.44 -12.35
CA ALA A 158 -3.88 -20.01 -12.28
C ALA A 158 -2.44 -19.73 -11.81
N ALA A 159 -1.97 -20.44 -10.79
CA ALA A 159 -0.60 -20.30 -10.30
C ALA A 159 0.44 -20.69 -11.35
N ASP A 160 0.24 -21.82 -12.03
CA ASP A 160 1.15 -22.32 -13.08
C ASP A 160 1.19 -21.37 -14.29
N GLU A 161 0.04 -20.83 -14.70
CA GLU A 161 -0.05 -19.89 -15.81
C GLU A 161 0.59 -18.54 -15.47
N ILE A 162 0.37 -18.02 -14.25
CA ILE A 162 1.06 -16.81 -13.76
C ILE A 162 2.57 -17.02 -13.77
N ALA A 163 3.07 -18.14 -13.23
CA ALA A 163 4.49 -18.43 -13.18
C ALA A 163 5.10 -18.46 -14.58
N LYS A 164 4.46 -19.17 -15.52
CA LYS A 164 4.88 -19.25 -16.92
C LYS A 164 4.92 -17.89 -17.61
N GLN A 165 3.91 -17.03 -17.40
CA GLN A 165 3.87 -15.70 -17.99
C GLN A 165 4.96 -14.78 -17.42
N ILE A 166 5.16 -14.80 -16.10
CA ILE A 166 6.23 -14.04 -15.45
C ILE A 166 7.60 -14.49 -15.95
N ASP A 167 7.87 -15.79 -16.02
CA ASP A 167 9.14 -16.32 -16.53
C ASP A 167 9.45 -15.86 -17.95
N ASN A 168 8.43 -15.78 -18.81
CA ASN A 168 8.60 -15.28 -20.18
C ASN A 168 8.88 -13.77 -20.21
N ILE A 169 8.22 -12.98 -19.36
CA ILE A 169 8.46 -11.54 -19.28
C ILE A 169 9.89 -11.27 -18.80
N LEU A 170 10.33 -11.99 -17.76
CA LEU A 170 11.66 -11.83 -17.18
C LEU A 170 12.79 -12.27 -18.13
N LYS A 171 12.54 -13.21 -19.05
CA LYS A 171 13.53 -13.60 -20.08
C LYS A 171 13.71 -12.54 -21.18
N ASN A 172 12.73 -11.66 -21.36
CA ASN A 172 12.66 -10.72 -22.47
C ASN A 172 12.89 -9.26 -22.06
N ASN A 173 13.20 -8.99 -20.79
CA ASN A 173 13.54 -7.67 -20.22
C ASN A 173 14.87 -7.72 -19.48
#